data_AF-A0A6A5SB52-F1
#
_entry.id   AF-A0A6A5SB52-F1
#
_cell.length_a   1.000
_cell.length_b   1.000
_cell.length_c   1.000
_cell.angle_alpha   90.00
_cell.angle_beta   90.00
_cell.angle_gamma   90.00
#
_symmetry.space_group_name_H-M   'P 1'
#
loop_
_entity.id
_entity.type
_entity.pdbx_description
1 polymer ?
#
loop_
_entity_poly.entity_id
_entity_poly.type
_entity_poly.pdbx_seq_one_letter_code
_entity_poly.pdbx_strand_id
1 'polypeptide(L)'
;MADPLYELLIPYFDAQDAPLRSPPNDAAANAYLARLTTLPLAALTSSEQQSLSQSSQSILRSLQALSKRSHRPIISSADHLSHLRKTLPQIGQDAGAIHAELPKLESAAQTFSEKYSRGAENAILDRRRKAMLLSRNIDRVSDVLDLPTLLSSAISSSTAAAQATTSTAAANANYASALDLHAHIKRLHTLYPNSELISALNSQAEQEMKTMSTNLISSLQSQGIKLAGAMRTIGWLRRVAPELDESWSTKQSGIGSGEGTLGALFLVCRLACLELMLGALDPLRELADQETDKRLSKMAKGDAGWAVGQQTEKYLKKYLEVFREQSFAIISMYKSIFPSALPAPGSEESAPAVKPVTASNPLQPIPSALSTFPLHLVELLFDTLRAYLPNVQDRSARDSLLTQVLYCAGSLGRLGGDFSMMIALLEEDLRAELEEESEKQEVEEEWVDVMKKHRVQASRLELLASGVGAGRTSSPVERAASPLR
;
A
#
# COMPACT_ATOMS: atom_id res chain seq x y z
N MET A 1 -3.53 112.14 29.44
CA MET A 1 -2.67 113.23 29.93
C MET A 1 -2.65 113.08 31.42
N ALA A 2 -1.47 112.86 32.02
CA ALA A 2 -1.35 112.68 33.45
C ALA A 2 -1.84 113.95 34.16
N ASP A 3 -2.64 113.77 35.22
CA ASP A 3 -3.21 114.87 35.99
C ASP A 3 -2.03 115.66 36.61
N PRO A 4 -1.88 116.99 36.40
CA PRO A 4 -0.74 117.77 36.91
C PRO A 4 -0.57 117.69 38.43
N LEU A 5 -1.66 117.39 39.15
CA LEU A 5 -1.65 117.10 40.58
C LEU A 5 -1.02 115.75 40.93
N TYR A 6 -1.20 114.74 40.08
CA TYR A 6 -0.54 113.44 40.25
C TYR A 6 0.97 113.61 40.13
N GLU A 7 1.45 114.35 39.12
CA GLU A 7 2.89 114.64 38.94
C GLU A 7 3.50 115.42 40.13
N LEU A 8 2.73 116.34 40.73
CA LEU A 8 3.17 117.13 41.89
C LEU A 8 3.27 116.29 43.19
N LEU A 9 2.49 115.21 43.30
CA LEU A 9 2.45 114.33 44.47
C LEU A 9 3.45 113.16 44.38
N ILE A 10 4.04 112.90 43.19
CA ILE A 10 5.07 111.87 42.95
C ILE A 10 6.18 111.87 44.02
N PRO A 11 6.80 113.02 44.39
CA PRO A 11 7.91 113.03 45.34
C PRO A 11 7.52 112.65 46.78
N TYR A 12 6.23 112.75 47.12
CA TYR A 12 5.72 112.48 48.48
C TYR A 12 5.26 111.03 48.65
N PHE A 13 4.97 110.31 47.56
CA PHE A 13 4.69 108.87 47.61
C PHE A 13 5.94 108.04 47.95
N ASP A 14 7.13 108.53 47.58
CA ASP A 14 8.41 107.88 47.87
C ASP A 14 8.92 108.15 49.32
N ALA A 15 8.37 109.15 50.02
CA ALA A 15 8.81 109.57 51.36
C ALA A 15 8.12 108.81 52.52
N GLN A 16 7.01 108.11 52.25
CA GLN A 16 6.26 107.30 53.22
C GLN A 16 6.10 105.87 52.70
N ASP A 17 7.19 105.11 52.62
CA ASP A 17 7.28 103.65 52.36
C ASP A 17 5.94 102.95 51.95
N ALA A 18 5.46 103.23 50.73
CA ALA A 18 4.30 102.57 50.15
C ALA A 18 4.78 101.60 49.04
N PRO A 19 4.58 100.28 49.18
CA PRO A 19 5.33 99.29 48.38
C PRO A 19 4.90 99.15 46.92
N LEU A 20 3.93 99.92 46.41
CA LEU A 20 3.39 99.74 45.06
C LEU A 20 3.00 101.08 44.42
N ARG A 21 3.78 101.50 43.42
CA ARG A 21 3.45 102.59 42.49
C ARG A 21 2.15 102.28 41.75
N SER A 22 1.10 103.08 41.94
CA SER A 22 -0.16 102.95 41.19
C SER A 22 0.06 103.30 39.70
N PRO A 23 -0.44 102.52 38.73
CA PRO A 23 -0.32 102.87 37.31
C PRO A 23 -1.15 104.11 36.97
N PRO A 24 -0.71 104.98 36.05
CA PRO A 24 -1.31 106.30 35.77
C PRO A 24 -2.70 106.26 35.11
N ASN A 25 -3.29 105.08 34.90
CA ASN A 25 -4.55 104.89 34.17
C ASN A 25 -5.62 104.13 34.97
N ASP A 26 -5.46 104.02 36.29
CA ASP A 26 -6.51 103.45 37.13
C ASP A 26 -7.67 104.44 37.27
N ALA A 27 -8.83 104.07 36.73
CA ALA A 27 -10.03 104.91 36.69
C ALA A 27 -10.51 105.32 38.09
N ALA A 28 -10.30 104.45 39.10
CA ALA A 28 -10.64 104.74 40.49
C ALA A 28 -9.71 105.79 41.11
N ALA A 29 -8.40 105.72 40.80
CA ALA A 29 -7.42 106.70 41.27
C ALA A 29 -7.68 108.08 40.66
N ASN A 30 -7.95 108.15 39.36
CA ASN A 30 -8.26 109.41 38.66
C ASN A 30 -9.56 110.06 39.18
N ALA A 31 -10.60 109.27 39.46
CA ALA A 31 -11.84 109.77 40.06
C ALA A 31 -11.62 110.33 41.48
N TYR A 32 -10.71 109.73 42.25
CA TYR A 32 -10.37 110.20 43.59
C TYR A 32 -9.57 111.50 43.55
N LEU A 33 -8.57 111.60 42.66
CA LEU A 33 -7.78 112.83 42.48
C LEU A 33 -8.67 114.01 42.04
N ALA A 34 -9.59 113.78 41.10
CA ALA A 34 -10.57 114.79 40.71
C ALA A 34 -11.44 115.24 41.91
N ARG A 35 -11.85 114.31 42.78
CA ARG A 35 -12.60 114.65 44.00
C ARG A 35 -11.76 115.51 44.95
N LEU A 36 -10.48 115.20 45.17
CA LEU A 36 -9.60 116.00 46.05
C LEU A 36 -9.53 117.48 45.63
N THR A 37 -9.55 117.78 44.32
CA THR A 37 -9.56 119.17 43.82
C THR A 37 -10.81 119.96 44.19
N THR A 38 -11.89 119.28 44.55
CA THR A 38 -13.19 119.91 44.86
C THR A 38 -13.42 120.17 46.34
N LEU A 39 -12.52 119.72 47.24
CA LEU A 39 -12.68 119.89 48.68
C LEU A 39 -11.93 121.12 49.23
N PRO A 40 -12.49 121.83 50.24
CA PRO A 40 -11.83 122.95 50.89
C PRO A 40 -10.65 122.48 51.78
N LEU A 41 -9.61 123.31 51.89
CA LEU A 41 -8.33 122.97 52.55
C LEU A 41 -8.51 122.45 54.01
N ALA A 42 -9.46 123.02 54.76
CA ALA A 42 -9.75 122.60 56.14
C ALA A 42 -10.31 121.16 56.23
N ALA A 43 -11.04 120.72 55.20
CA ALA A 43 -11.60 119.36 55.13
C ALA A 43 -10.54 118.33 54.73
N LEU A 44 -9.59 118.73 53.87
CA LEU A 44 -8.43 117.92 53.46
C LEU A 44 -7.51 117.57 54.64
N THR A 45 -7.22 118.53 55.53
CA THR A 45 -6.30 118.30 56.65
C THR A 45 -6.93 117.56 57.84
N SER A 46 -8.25 117.69 58.05
CA SER A 46 -8.90 117.14 59.25
C SER A 46 -9.77 115.90 58.98
N SER A 47 -10.57 115.91 57.92
CA SER A 47 -11.60 114.89 57.69
C SER A 47 -11.24 113.84 56.64
N GLU A 48 -10.44 114.21 55.63
CA GLU A 48 -10.18 113.32 54.49
C GLU A 48 -9.29 112.14 54.88
N GLN A 49 -8.21 112.36 55.63
CA GLN A 49 -7.36 111.26 56.10
C GLN A 49 -8.13 110.27 56.99
N GLN A 50 -9.04 110.79 57.82
CA GLN A 50 -9.93 109.95 58.62
C GLN A 50 -10.93 109.20 57.72
N SER A 51 -11.52 109.84 56.71
CA SER A 51 -12.43 109.19 55.76
C SER A 51 -11.75 108.11 54.92
N LEU A 52 -10.54 108.35 54.43
CA LEU A 52 -9.77 107.38 53.64
C LEU A 52 -9.33 106.20 54.51
N SER A 53 -8.88 106.44 55.74
CA SER A 53 -8.58 105.37 56.68
C SER A 53 -9.83 104.53 57.01
N GLN A 54 -11.00 105.17 57.19
CA GLN A 54 -12.27 104.47 57.42
C GLN A 54 -12.72 103.68 56.19
N SER A 55 -12.60 104.23 54.98
CA SER A 55 -12.94 103.57 53.72
C SER A 55 -12.02 102.37 53.46
N SER A 56 -10.71 102.54 53.63
CA SER A 56 -9.72 101.45 53.52
C SER A 56 -10.00 100.34 54.54
N GLN A 57 -10.23 100.69 55.81
CA GLN A 57 -10.61 99.71 56.84
C GLN A 57 -11.95 99.04 56.54
N SER A 58 -12.93 99.77 55.99
CA SER A 58 -14.22 99.23 55.57
C SER A 58 -14.07 98.25 54.40
N ILE A 59 -13.28 98.60 53.38
CA ILE A 59 -12.99 97.75 52.23
C ILE A 59 -12.16 96.53 52.65
N LEU A 60 -11.17 96.70 53.51
CA LEU A 60 -10.40 95.57 54.05
C LEU A 60 -11.30 94.65 54.87
N ARG A 61 -12.20 95.18 55.68
CA ARG A 61 -13.19 94.35 56.40
C ARG A 61 -14.17 93.67 55.46
N SER A 62 -14.64 94.35 54.41
CA SER A 62 -15.57 93.76 53.43
C SER A 62 -14.86 92.69 52.59
N LEU A 63 -13.60 92.89 52.22
CA LEU A 63 -12.77 91.94 51.50
C LEU A 63 -12.37 90.76 52.39
N GLN A 64 -12.04 91.00 53.65
CA GLN A 64 -11.82 89.94 54.64
C GLN A 64 -13.12 89.14 54.89
N ALA A 65 -14.27 89.81 54.98
CA ALA A 65 -15.56 89.15 55.14
C ALA A 65 -15.96 88.35 53.89
N LEU A 66 -15.72 88.90 52.70
CA LEU A 66 -15.94 88.20 51.43
C LEU A 66 -14.98 87.02 51.30
N SER A 67 -13.69 87.20 51.57
CA SER A 67 -12.71 86.12 51.60
C SER A 67 -13.11 85.04 52.60
N LYS A 68 -13.46 85.39 53.84
CA LYS A 68 -13.93 84.39 54.83
C LYS A 68 -15.19 83.67 54.34
N ARG A 69 -16.18 84.41 53.82
CA ARG A 69 -17.47 83.85 53.38
C ARG A 69 -17.36 83.00 52.12
N SER A 70 -16.51 83.39 51.16
CA SER A 70 -16.44 82.79 49.83
C SER A 70 -15.03 82.38 49.37
N HIS A 71 -14.09 82.15 50.27
CA HIS A 71 -12.75 81.64 49.90
C HIS A 71 -12.84 80.32 49.15
N ARG A 72 -13.75 79.40 49.54
CA ARG A 72 -13.92 78.10 48.86
C ARG A 72 -14.32 78.28 47.38
N PRO A 73 -15.38 79.02 47.03
CA PRO A 73 -15.70 79.34 45.63
C PRO A 73 -14.57 80.01 44.85
N ILE A 74 -13.82 80.91 45.48
CA ILE A 74 -12.72 81.63 44.83
C ILE A 74 -11.56 80.68 44.53
N ILE A 75 -11.18 79.84 45.49
CA ILE A 75 -10.15 78.81 45.31
C ILE A 75 -10.59 77.80 44.26
N SER A 76 -11.83 77.30 44.32
CA SER A 76 -12.34 76.36 43.31
C SER A 76 -12.36 76.98 41.91
N SER A 77 -12.73 78.26 41.79
CA SER A 77 -12.70 78.96 40.50
C SER A 77 -11.28 79.12 39.96
N ALA A 78 -10.32 79.49 40.81
CA ALA A 78 -8.91 79.57 40.44
C ALA A 78 -8.34 78.20 40.05
N ASP A 79 -8.68 77.15 40.80
CA ASP A 79 -8.30 75.77 40.51
C ASP A 79 -8.89 75.31 39.17
N HIS A 80 -10.18 75.56 38.93
CA HIS A 80 -10.85 75.25 37.66
C HIS A 80 -10.22 76.02 36.48
N LEU A 81 -9.88 77.30 36.64
CA LEU A 81 -9.18 78.07 35.60
C LEU A 81 -7.79 77.51 35.33
N SER A 82 -7.05 77.14 36.37
CA SER A 82 -5.72 76.53 36.23
C SER A 82 -5.78 75.15 35.57
N HIS A 83 -6.82 74.37 35.90
CA HIS A 83 -7.07 73.06 35.32
C HIS A 83 -7.47 73.21 33.84
N LEU A 84 -8.38 74.13 33.52
CA LEU A 84 -8.81 74.42 32.15
C LEU A 84 -7.64 74.88 31.28
N ARG A 85 -6.72 75.69 31.84
CA ARG A 85 -5.49 76.09 31.15
C ARG A 85 -4.60 74.89 30.78
N LYS A 86 -4.65 73.79 31.53
CA LYS A 86 -3.88 72.56 31.24
C LYS A 86 -4.65 71.59 30.34
N THR A 87 -5.95 71.43 30.54
CA THR A 87 -6.75 70.46 29.78
C THR A 87 -7.04 70.92 28.36
N LEU A 88 -7.22 72.21 28.12
CA LEU A 88 -7.55 72.71 26.78
C LEU A 88 -6.41 72.45 25.76
N PRO A 89 -5.12 72.66 26.09
CA PRO A 89 -4.03 72.23 25.24
C PRO A 89 -3.94 70.71 25.06
N GLN A 90 -4.20 69.92 26.11
CA GLN A 90 -4.21 68.45 26.02
C GLN A 90 -5.29 67.97 25.04
N ILE A 91 -6.51 68.48 25.17
CA ILE A 91 -7.60 68.18 24.23
C ILE A 91 -7.24 68.61 22.81
N GLY A 92 -6.58 69.75 22.64
CA GLY A 92 -6.09 70.20 21.33
C GLY A 92 -5.04 69.26 20.73
N GLN A 93 -4.11 68.75 21.56
CA GLN A 93 -3.12 67.77 21.14
C GLN A 93 -3.75 66.42 20.80
N ASP A 94 -4.67 65.92 21.65
CA ASP A 94 -5.36 64.65 21.43
C ASP A 94 -6.26 64.71 20.20
N ALA A 95 -7.00 65.80 20.00
CA ALA A 95 -7.80 66.02 18.79
C ALA A 95 -6.92 66.13 17.54
N GLY A 96 -5.76 66.80 17.64
CA GLY A 96 -4.77 66.87 16.57
C GLY A 96 -4.20 65.49 16.21
N ALA A 97 -3.91 64.66 17.23
CA ALA A 97 -3.42 63.29 17.05
C ALA A 97 -4.49 62.41 16.37
N ILE A 98 -5.75 62.49 16.81
CA ILE A 98 -6.86 61.77 16.18
C ILE A 98 -7.02 62.21 14.73
N HIS A 99 -6.98 63.52 14.45
CA HIS A 99 -7.11 64.03 13.09
C HIS A 99 -5.98 63.55 12.16
N ALA A 100 -4.75 63.42 12.68
CA ALA A 100 -3.61 62.94 11.92
C ALA A 100 -3.61 61.42 11.69
N GLU A 101 -4.07 60.62 12.65
CA GLU A 101 -4.05 59.14 12.56
C GLU A 101 -5.29 58.53 11.90
N LEU A 102 -6.44 59.20 11.98
CA LEU A 102 -7.70 58.74 11.35
C LEU A 102 -7.59 58.44 9.84
N PRO A 103 -6.99 59.30 8.98
CA PRO A 103 -6.88 58.99 7.56
C PRO A 103 -5.97 57.80 7.28
N LYS A 104 -4.93 57.56 8.09
CA LYS A 104 -4.09 56.35 7.95
C LYS A 104 -4.91 55.10 8.25
N LEU A 105 -5.72 55.13 9.32
CA LEU A 105 -6.62 54.02 9.66
C LEU A 105 -7.66 53.79 8.57
N GLU A 106 -8.26 54.85 8.02
CA GLU A 106 -9.24 54.75 6.95
C GLU A 106 -8.63 54.13 5.68
N SER A 107 -7.44 54.59 5.27
CA SER A 107 -6.72 54.01 4.12
C SER A 107 -6.34 52.54 4.35
N ALA A 108 -5.94 52.18 5.57
CA ALA A 108 -5.66 50.79 5.96
C ALA A 108 -6.93 49.92 5.96
N ALA A 109 -8.07 50.47 6.41
CA ALA A 109 -9.35 49.79 6.39
C ALA A 109 -9.88 49.60 4.97
N GLN A 110 -9.73 50.60 4.08
CA GLN A 110 -10.09 50.49 2.67
C GLN A 110 -9.22 49.45 1.96
N THR A 111 -7.90 49.50 2.12
CA THR A 111 -7.00 48.49 1.55
C THR A 111 -7.26 47.09 2.12
N PHE A 112 -7.62 46.95 3.39
CA PHE A 112 -8.07 45.68 3.96
C PHE A 112 -9.39 45.21 3.32
N SER A 113 -10.37 46.10 3.19
CA SER A 113 -11.67 45.79 2.59
C SER A 113 -11.53 45.32 1.14
N GLU A 114 -10.72 46.02 0.33
CA GLU A 114 -10.44 45.65 -1.06
C GLU A 114 -9.71 44.28 -1.14
N LYS A 115 -8.64 44.11 -0.35
CA LYS A 115 -7.84 42.88 -0.30
C LYS A 115 -8.56 41.66 0.30
N TYR A 116 -9.66 41.85 1.03
CA TYR A 116 -10.40 40.72 1.61
C TYR A 116 -11.87 40.71 1.20
N SER A 117 -12.23 41.49 0.19
CA SER A 117 -13.59 41.49 -0.37
C SER A 117 -13.93 40.12 -0.98
N ARG A 118 -15.21 39.77 -0.92
CA ARG A 118 -15.73 38.46 -1.36
C ARG A 118 -15.53 38.18 -2.86
N GLY A 119 -15.34 39.24 -3.65
CA GLY A 119 -15.18 39.19 -5.11
C GLY A 119 -13.76 39.37 -5.62
N ALA A 120 -12.80 39.79 -4.78
CA ALA A 120 -11.40 39.92 -5.20
C ALA A 120 -10.67 38.58 -5.08
N GLU A 121 -10.06 38.12 -6.17
CA GLU A 121 -9.21 36.93 -6.21
C GLU A 121 -7.92 37.19 -5.40
N ASN A 122 -7.96 36.81 -4.12
CA ASN A 122 -6.82 36.92 -3.23
C ASN A 122 -6.26 35.54 -2.95
N ALA A 123 -5.00 35.30 -3.33
CA ALA A 123 -4.31 34.02 -3.11
C ALA A 123 -4.34 33.58 -1.63
N ILE A 124 -4.34 34.52 -0.69
CA ILE A 124 -4.44 34.25 0.75
C ILE A 124 -5.83 33.71 1.13
N LEU A 125 -6.91 34.33 0.62
CA LEU A 125 -8.27 33.86 0.86
C LEU A 125 -8.52 32.52 0.19
N ASP A 126 -8.01 32.31 -1.02
CA ASP A 126 -8.12 31.02 -1.70
C ASP A 126 -7.32 29.93 -0.99
N ARG A 127 -6.11 30.24 -0.51
CA ARG A 127 -5.35 29.31 0.34
C ARG A 127 -6.10 28.98 1.62
N ARG A 128 -6.69 29.98 2.28
CA ARG A 128 -7.49 29.76 3.50
C ARG A 128 -8.76 28.96 3.22
N ARG A 129 -9.44 29.21 2.10
CA ARG A 129 -10.62 28.45 1.65
C ARG A 129 -10.24 27.00 1.36
N LYS A 130 -9.15 26.76 0.62
CA LYS A 130 -8.61 25.42 0.35
C LYS A 130 -8.20 24.71 1.64
N ALA A 131 -7.53 25.39 2.58
CA ALA A 131 -7.16 24.84 3.88
C ALA A 131 -8.37 24.49 4.74
N MET A 132 -9.43 25.33 4.75
CA MET A 132 -10.69 25.01 5.44
C MET A 132 -11.41 23.83 4.80
N LEU A 133 -11.41 23.73 3.46
CA LEU A 133 -11.97 22.58 2.74
C LEU A 133 -11.20 21.29 3.06
N LEU A 134 -9.87 21.36 3.12
CA LEU A 134 -9.03 20.23 3.50
C LEU A 134 -9.28 19.83 4.96
N SER A 135 -9.27 20.78 5.89
CA SER A 135 -9.51 20.53 7.31
C SER A 135 -10.86 19.87 7.57
N ARG A 136 -11.91 20.21 6.80
CA ARG A 136 -13.23 19.57 6.93
C ARG A 136 -13.27 18.15 6.37
N ASN A 137 -12.43 17.84 5.38
CA ASN A 137 -12.43 16.54 4.70
C ASN A 137 -11.19 15.71 5.04
N ILE A 138 -10.41 16.09 6.05
CA ILE A 138 -9.12 15.48 6.34
C ILE A 138 -9.25 14.00 6.66
N ASP A 139 -10.28 13.62 7.43
CA ASP A 139 -10.53 12.23 7.81
C ASP A 139 -10.78 11.37 6.56
N ARG A 140 -11.61 11.86 5.62
CA ARG A 140 -11.90 11.14 4.36
C ARG A 140 -10.67 11.01 3.47
N VAL A 141 -9.81 12.03 3.45
CA VAL A 141 -8.57 11.99 2.68
C VAL A 141 -7.58 11.02 3.34
N SER A 142 -7.53 10.98 4.67
CA SER A 142 -6.75 10.00 5.42
C SER A 142 -7.21 8.58 5.11
N ASP A 143 -8.51 8.31 5.17
CA ASP A 143 -9.07 6.99 4.85
C ASP A 143 -8.68 6.52 3.44
N VAL A 144 -8.66 7.44 2.46
CA VAL A 144 -8.23 7.14 1.09
C VAL A 144 -6.73 6.86 1.01
N LEU A 145 -5.91 7.61 1.77
CA LEU A 145 -4.47 7.40 1.85
C LEU A 145 -4.09 6.12 2.59
N ASP A 146 -4.97 5.61 3.46
CA ASP A 146 -4.77 4.36 4.19
C ASP A 146 -5.15 3.11 3.35
N LEU A 147 -5.81 3.26 2.20
CA LEU A 147 -6.21 2.11 1.36
C LEU A 147 -5.05 1.20 0.92
N PRO A 148 -3.87 1.71 0.46
CA PRO A 148 -2.76 0.87 0.06
C PRO A 148 -2.09 0.18 1.25
N THR A 149 -2.05 0.82 2.42
CA THR A 149 -1.48 0.19 3.62
C THR A 149 -2.40 -0.94 4.09
N LEU A 150 -3.72 -0.72 4.07
CA LEU A 150 -4.72 -1.78 4.31
C LEU A 150 -4.60 -2.93 3.30
N LEU A 151 -4.38 -2.62 2.02
CA LEU A 151 -4.15 -3.62 0.98
C LEU A 151 -2.89 -4.46 1.28
N SER A 152 -1.76 -3.82 1.60
CA SER A 152 -0.51 -4.51 1.95
C SER A 152 -0.67 -5.41 3.18
N SER A 153 -1.45 -4.97 4.18
CA SER A 153 -1.72 -5.73 5.41
C SER A 153 -2.65 -6.92 5.15
N ALA A 154 -3.67 -6.75 4.32
CA ALA A 154 -4.54 -7.85 3.89
C ALA A 154 -3.75 -8.93 3.13
N ILE A 155 -2.81 -8.52 2.24
CA ILE A 155 -1.94 -9.44 1.51
C ILE A 155 -0.97 -10.14 2.47
N SER A 156 -0.28 -9.39 3.33
CA SER A 156 0.72 -9.97 4.26
C SER A 156 0.09 -10.91 5.28
N SER A 157 -1.11 -10.58 5.79
CA SER A 157 -1.83 -11.47 6.71
C SER A 157 -2.33 -12.74 6.02
N SER A 158 -2.68 -12.66 4.72
CA SER A 158 -3.14 -13.81 3.95
C SER A 158 -2.03 -14.85 3.69
N THR A 159 -0.77 -14.43 3.54
CA THR A 159 0.38 -15.33 3.38
C THR A 159 0.80 -15.98 4.69
N ALA A 160 0.84 -15.20 5.77
CA ALA A 160 1.13 -15.71 7.11
C ALA A 160 0.09 -16.76 7.56
N ALA A 161 -1.20 -16.49 7.33
CA ALA A 161 -2.28 -17.42 7.67
C ALA A 161 -2.34 -18.67 6.78
N ALA A 162 -1.68 -18.65 5.61
CA ALA A 162 -1.55 -19.82 4.75
C ALA A 162 -0.38 -20.74 5.17
N GLN A 163 0.65 -20.19 5.81
CA GLN A 163 1.81 -20.94 6.32
C GLN A 163 1.57 -21.51 7.72
N ALA A 164 0.87 -20.78 8.58
CA ALA A 164 0.33 -21.35 9.81
C ALA A 164 -0.89 -22.19 9.46
N THR A 165 -0.97 -23.45 9.91
CA THR A 165 -2.13 -24.37 9.74
C THR A 165 -3.46 -23.88 10.35
N THR A 166 -3.55 -22.59 10.67
CA THR A 166 -4.75 -21.85 11.05
C THR A 166 -5.76 -21.74 9.89
N SER A 167 -7.02 -21.43 10.26
CA SER A 167 -8.21 -21.52 9.43
C SER A 167 -8.06 -20.93 8.01
N THR A 168 -8.11 -21.80 7.00
CA THR A 168 -8.14 -21.45 5.57
C THR A 168 -9.26 -20.47 5.19
N ALA A 169 -10.31 -20.35 6.00
CA ALA A 169 -11.37 -19.38 5.83
C ALA A 169 -10.89 -17.92 6.05
N ALA A 170 -10.02 -17.67 7.02
CA ALA A 170 -9.53 -16.32 7.31
C ALA A 170 -8.62 -15.80 6.19
N ALA A 171 -7.71 -16.65 5.68
CA ALA A 171 -6.88 -16.30 4.53
C ALA A 171 -7.73 -16.00 3.28
N ASN A 172 -8.78 -16.78 3.01
CA ASN A 172 -9.69 -16.53 1.88
C ASN A 172 -10.45 -15.20 2.03
N ALA A 173 -10.89 -14.85 3.24
CA ALA A 173 -11.56 -13.58 3.51
C ALA A 173 -10.61 -12.39 3.29
N ASN A 174 -9.34 -12.51 3.69
CA ASN A 174 -8.33 -11.48 3.49
C ASN A 174 -7.96 -11.29 2.01
N TYR A 175 -7.92 -12.36 1.23
CA TYR A 175 -7.73 -12.25 -0.23
C TYR A 175 -8.93 -11.61 -0.94
N ALA A 176 -10.15 -11.92 -0.50
CA ALA A 176 -11.36 -11.28 -1.03
C ALA A 176 -11.38 -9.78 -0.72
N SER A 177 -11.08 -9.39 0.53
CA SER A 177 -11.04 -7.98 0.92
C SER A 177 -9.94 -7.21 0.19
N ALA A 178 -8.76 -7.81 -0.02
CA ALA A 178 -7.69 -7.20 -0.82
C ALA A 178 -8.15 -6.90 -2.26
N LEU A 179 -8.87 -7.82 -2.90
CA LEU A 179 -9.42 -7.61 -4.24
C LEU A 179 -10.49 -6.53 -4.28
N ASP A 180 -11.37 -6.48 -3.28
CA ASP A 180 -12.39 -5.44 -3.17
C ASP A 180 -11.77 -4.05 -2.96
N LEU A 181 -10.71 -3.95 -2.14
CA LEU A 181 -9.94 -2.72 -1.96
C LEU A 181 -9.27 -2.27 -3.25
N HIS A 182 -8.64 -3.18 -4.00
CA HIS A 182 -8.04 -2.86 -5.30
C HIS A 182 -9.10 -2.40 -6.31
N ALA A 183 -10.25 -3.06 -6.37
CA ALA A 183 -11.37 -2.66 -7.23
C ALA A 183 -11.90 -1.26 -6.86
N HIS A 184 -11.95 -0.95 -5.56
CA HIS A 184 -12.32 0.37 -5.07
C HIS A 184 -11.31 1.45 -5.48
N ILE A 185 -10.00 1.20 -5.34
CA ILE A 185 -8.93 2.13 -5.77
C ILE A 185 -8.99 2.36 -7.29
N LYS A 186 -9.17 1.30 -8.09
CA LYS A 186 -9.36 1.42 -9.55
C LYS A 186 -10.60 2.25 -9.89
N ARG A 187 -11.73 2.01 -9.23
CA ARG A 187 -12.94 2.83 -9.42
C ARG A 187 -12.68 4.29 -9.06
N LEU A 188 -11.96 4.56 -7.97
CA LEU A 188 -11.60 5.91 -7.57
C LEU A 188 -10.73 6.61 -8.63
N HIS A 189 -9.80 5.87 -9.24
CA HIS A 189 -8.99 6.37 -10.36
C HIS A 189 -9.85 6.70 -11.59
N THR A 190 -10.83 5.87 -11.94
CA THR A 190 -11.76 6.16 -13.05
C THR A 190 -12.64 7.39 -12.80
N LEU A 191 -13.00 7.66 -11.53
CA LEU A 191 -13.82 8.81 -11.16
C LEU A 191 -13.02 10.11 -11.13
N TYR A 192 -11.72 10.05 -10.82
CA TYR A 192 -10.86 11.22 -10.65
C TYR A 192 -9.52 11.08 -11.39
N PRO A 193 -9.52 11.02 -12.73
CA PRO A 193 -8.30 10.78 -13.52
C PRO A 193 -7.29 11.93 -13.45
N ASN A 194 -7.74 13.16 -13.16
CA ASN A 194 -6.88 14.35 -13.13
C ASN A 194 -6.12 14.53 -11.79
N SER A 195 -6.34 13.65 -10.81
CA SER A 195 -5.70 13.75 -9.51
C SER A 195 -4.41 12.92 -9.46
N GLU A 196 -3.27 13.59 -9.34
CA GLU A 196 -1.96 12.92 -9.20
C GLU A 196 -1.91 12.01 -7.97
N LEU A 197 -2.57 12.39 -6.87
CA LEU A 197 -2.62 11.59 -5.64
C LEU A 197 -3.29 10.23 -5.88
N ILE A 198 -4.40 10.21 -6.63
CA ILE A 198 -5.14 8.98 -6.92
C ILE A 198 -4.40 8.13 -7.96
N SER A 199 -3.68 8.76 -8.90
CA SER A 199 -2.78 8.05 -9.81
C SER A 199 -1.63 7.37 -9.04
N ALA A 200 -1.01 8.06 -8.08
CA ALA A 200 0.01 7.47 -7.21
C ALA A 200 -0.57 6.33 -6.35
N LEU A 201 -1.78 6.49 -5.83
CA LEU A 201 -2.50 5.46 -5.08
C LEU A 201 -2.73 4.19 -5.92
N ASN A 202 -3.17 4.37 -7.17
CA ASN A 202 -3.37 3.25 -8.09
C ASN A 202 -2.05 2.55 -8.43
N SER A 203 -0.98 3.31 -8.66
CA SER A 203 0.36 2.74 -8.90
C SER A 203 0.86 1.91 -7.69
N GLN A 204 0.64 2.40 -6.46
CA GLN A 204 0.98 1.66 -5.25
C GLN A 204 0.14 0.39 -5.12
N ALA A 205 -1.17 0.48 -5.35
CA ALA A 205 -2.07 -0.67 -5.32
C ALA A 205 -1.68 -1.74 -6.36
N GLU A 206 -1.29 -1.33 -7.57
CA GLU A 206 -0.78 -2.25 -8.60
C GLU A 206 0.53 -2.93 -8.19
N GLN A 207 1.42 -2.22 -7.49
CA GLN A 207 2.64 -2.82 -6.95
C GLN A 207 2.33 -3.86 -5.88
N GLU A 208 1.41 -3.56 -4.95
CA GLU A 208 0.95 -4.52 -3.94
C GLU A 208 0.26 -5.74 -4.58
N MET A 209 -0.53 -5.54 -5.64
CA MET A 209 -1.12 -6.66 -6.39
C MET A 209 -0.09 -7.54 -7.11
N LYS A 210 1.04 -6.98 -7.56
CA LYS A 210 2.18 -7.77 -8.04
C LYS A 210 2.81 -8.59 -6.92
N THR A 211 2.95 -8.02 -5.71
CA THR A 211 3.41 -8.77 -4.53
C THR A 211 2.43 -9.92 -4.19
N MET A 212 1.12 -9.68 -4.29
CA MET A 212 0.12 -10.72 -4.11
C MET A 212 0.24 -11.84 -5.16
N SER A 213 0.47 -11.50 -6.44
CA SER A 213 0.64 -12.51 -7.48
C SER A 213 1.90 -13.34 -7.27
N THR A 214 3.02 -12.73 -6.86
CA THR A 214 4.25 -13.47 -6.53
C THR A 214 4.04 -14.41 -5.34
N ASN A 215 3.28 -13.99 -4.34
CA ASN A 215 2.95 -14.81 -3.17
C ASN A 215 2.05 -16.01 -3.54
N LEU A 216 1.08 -15.81 -4.44
CA LEU A 216 0.23 -16.89 -4.95
C LEU A 216 1.04 -17.89 -5.79
N ILE A 217 1.97 -17.40 -6.62
CA ILE A 217 2.89 -18.24 -7.42
C ILE A 217 3.80 -19.06 -6.49
N SER A 218 4.40 -18.43 -5.49
CA SER A 218 5.21 -19.13 -4.48
C SER A 218 4.38 -20.17 -3.71
N SER A 219 3.12 -19.83 -3.38
CA SER A 219 2.21 -20.79 -2.76
C SER A 219 2.01 -22.02 -3.66
N LEU A 220 1.81 -21.85 -4.98
CA LEU A 220 1.68 -22.94 -5.96
C LEU A 220 2.90 -23.88 -6.04
N GLN A 221 4.09 -23.38 -5.71
CA GLN A 221 5.34 -24.16 -5.68
C GLN A 221 5.51 -25.00 -4.41
N SER A 222 4.62 -24.88 -3.41
CA SER A 222 4.73 -25.63 -2.16
C SER A 222 4.37 -27.12 -2.29
N GLN A 223 5.11 -27.98 -1.57
CA GLN A 223 5.10 -29.46 -1.66
C GLN A 223 3.83 -30.16 -1.11
N GLY A 224 2.81 -29.42 -0.64
CA GLY A 224 1.66 -29.98 0.08
C GLY A 224 0.28 -29.54 -0.41
N ILE A 225 0.18 -28.96 -1.61
CA ILE A 225 -1.08 -28.35 -2.05
C ILE A 225 -2.08 -29.42 -2.49
N LYS A 226 -3.21 -29.47 -1.79
CA LYS A 226 -4.38 -30.25 -2.20
C LYS A 226 -5.07 -29.60 -3.41
N LEU A 227 -5.77 -30.39 -4.23
CA LEU A 227 -6.54 -29.94 -5.39
C LEU A 227 -7.43 -28.72 -5.09
N ALA A 228 -8.19 -28.76 -4.00
CA ALA A 228 -9.05 -27.64 -3.60
C ALA A 228 -8.28 -26.36 -3.22
N GLY A 229 -7.03 -26.47 -2.79
CA GLY A 229 -6.13 -25.32 -2.57
C GLY A 229 -5.57 -24.78 -3.89
N ALA A 230 -5.18 -25.67 -4.80
CA ALA A 230 -4.70 -25.32 -6.14
C ALA A 230 -5.80 -24.62 -6.98
N MET A 231 -7.02 -25.13 -6.96
CA MET A 231 -8.16 -24.51 -7.65
C MET A 231 -8.43 -23.09 -7.14
N ARG A 232 -8.36 -22.88 -5.82
CA ARG A 232 -8.59 -21.57 -5.21
C ARG A 232 -7.48 -20.58 -5.56
N THR A 233 -6.22 -20.98 -5.43
CA THR A 233 -5.06 -20.11 -5.77
C THR A 233 -5.07 -19.70 -7.24
N ILE A 234 -5.38 -20.63 -8.14
CA ILE A 234 -5.59 -20.33 -9.57
C ILE A 234 -6.80 -19.41 -9.79
N GLY A 235 -7.91 -19.63 -9.06
CA GLY A 235 -9.08 -18.75 -9.11
C GLY A 235 -8.80 -17.31 -8.65
N TRP A 236 -7.97 -17.13 -7.62
CA TRP A 236 -7.50 -15.81 -7.19
C TRP A 236 -6.54 -15.19 -8.21
N LEU A 237 -5.63 -15.98 -8.79
CA LEU A 237 -4.68 -15.51 -9.79
C LEU A 237 -5.39 -14.99 -11.06
N ARG A 238 -6.48 -15.64 -11.49
CA ARG A 238 -7.35 -15.14 -12.59
C ARG A 238 -7.95 -13.76 -12.30
N ARG A 239 -8.23 -13.44 -11.03
CA ARG A 239 -8.82 -12.15 -10.62
C ARG A 239 -7.78 -11.05 -10.43
N VAL A 240 -6.61 -11.40 -9.89
CA VAL A 240 -5.52 -10.45 -9.64
C VAL A 240 -4.82 -10.06 -10.95
N ALA A 241 -4.63 -11.03 -11.84
CA ALA A 241 -3.86 -10.87 -13.06
C ALA A 241 -4.63 -11.45 -14.28
N PRO A 242 -5.74 -10.80 -14.69
CA PRO A 242 -6.48 -11.22 -15.89
C PRO A 242 -5.63 -11.13 -17.16
N GLU A 243 -4.62 -10.25 -17.18
CA GLU A 243 -3.64 -10.14 -18.25
C GLU A 243 -2.92 -11.47 -18.52
N LEU A 244 -2.66 -12.29 -17.49
CA LEU A 244 -2.02 -13.60 -17.66
C LEU A 244 -2.94 -14.61 -18.36
N ASP A 245 -4.26 -14.43 -18.29
CA ASP A 245 -5.21 -15.28 -19.00
C ASP A 245 -5.40 -14.80 -20.45
N GLU A 246 -5.47 -13.48 -20.65
CA GLU A 246 -5.73 -12.84 -21.95
C GLU A 246 -4.50 -12.78 -22.89
N SER A 247 -3.28 -12.78 -22.35
CA SER A 247 -2.02 -12.63 -23.13
C SER A 247 -1.88 -13.62 -24.29
N TRP A 248 -2.55 -14.77 -24.24
CA TRP A 248 -2.56 -15.77 -25.31
C TRP A 248 -3.89 -15.82 -26.09
N SER A 249 -4.98 -15.32 -25.52
CA SER A 249 -6.33 -15.38 -26.10
C SER A 249 -6.56 -14.30 -27.18
N THR A 250 -6.06 -13.08 -26.97
CA THR A 250 -6.44 -11.91 -27.80
C THR A 250 -5.88 -11.92 -29.24
N LYS A 251 -4.96 -12.83 -29.61
CA LYS A 251 -4.39 -12.87 -30.97
C LYS A 251 -4.78 -14.08 -31.84
N GLN A 252 -5.48 -15.08 -31.30
CA GLN A 252 -5.95 -16.23 -32.07
C GLN A 252 -7.35 -16.66 -31.64
N SER A 253 -8.36 -15.92 -32.08
CA SER A 253 -9.77 -16.35 -32.09
C SER A 253 -10.00 -17.40 -33.19
N GLY A 254 -9.27 -18.52 -33.09
CA GLY A 254 -9.29 -19.59 -34.07
C GLY A 254 -8.59 -20.81 -33.51
N ILE A 255 -9.34 -21.62 -32.75
CA ILE A 255 -8.98 -23.01 -32.43
C ILE A 255 -7.65 -23.12 -31.66
N GLY A 256 -7.54 -22.38 -30.55
CA GLY A 256 -6.47 -22.53 -29.57
C GLY A 256 -7.03 -23.11 -28.28
N SER A 257 -6.43 -24.20 -27.79
CA SER A 257 -6.74 -24.86 -26.52
C SER A 257 -7.05 -23.83 -25.42
N GLY A 258 -8.17 -24.00 -24.69
CA GLY A 258 -8.64 -23.11 -23.61
C GLY A 258 -7.76 -23.16 -22.35
N GLU A 259 -6.46 -23.23 -22.56
CA GLU A 259 -5.43 -23.60 -21.60
C GLU A 259 -4.74 -22.38 -20.99
N GLY A 260 -4.74 -21.24 -21.69
CA GLY A 260 -4.23 -19.95 -21.22
C GLY A 260 -2.75 -19.97 -20.78
N THR A 261 -2.15 -18.81 -20.54
CA THR A 261 -0.79 -18.73 -19.94
C THR A 261 -0.79 -19.28 -18.51
N LEU A 262 -1.95 -19.30 -17.86
CA LEU A 262 -2.16 -19.79 -16.51
C LEU A 262 -1.96 -21.32 -16.38
N GLY A 263 -2.35 -22.09 -17.40
CA GLY A 263 -2.10 -23.53 -17.44
C GLY A 263 -0.61 -23.82 -17.51
N ALA A 264 0.10 -23.17 -18.44
CA ALA A 264 1.56 -23.28 -18.53
C ALA A 264 2.25 -22.86 -17.22
N LEU A 265 1.83 -21.75 -16.61
CA LEU A 265 2.37 -21.29 -15.32
C LEU A 265 2.16 -22.32 -14.21
N PHE A 266 1.00 -22.96 -14.14
CA PHE A 266 0.76 -24.03 -13.18
C PHE A 266 1.74 -25.19 -13.38
N LEU A 267 1.94 -25.65 -14.62
CA LEU A 267 2.86 -26.74 -14.92
C LEU A 267 4.31 -26.39 -14.57
N VAL A 268 4.77 -25.17 -14.89
CA VAL A 268 6.11 -24.70 -14.53
C VAL A 268 6.30 -24.61 -13.01
N CYS A 269 5.33 -24.05 -12.28
CA CYS A 269 5.41 -24.00 -10.82
C CYS A 269 5.45 -25.41 -10.19
N ARG A 270 4.74 -26.36 -10.79
CA ARG A 270 4.74 -27.75 -10.35
C ARG A 270 6.00 -28.50 -10.74
N LEU A 271 6.59 -28.20 -11.89
CA LEU A 271 7.91 -28.69 -12.29
C LEU A 271 8.98 -28.21 -11.30
N ALA A 272 9.00 -26.93 -10.95
CA ALA A 272 9.93 -26.39 -9.96
C ALA A 272 9.78 -27.09 -8.59
N CYS A 273 8.54 -27.42 -8.20
CA CYS A 273 8.29 -28.20 -6.99
C CYS A 273 8.85 -29.63 -7.11
N LEU A 274 8.68 -30.28 -8.27
CA LEU A 274 9.24 -31.60 -8.57
C LEU A 274 10.77 -31.55 -8.47
N GLU A 275 11.43 -30.61 -9.14
CA GLU A 275 12.88 -30.41 -9.08
C GLU A 275 13.37 -30.20 -7.65
N LEU A 276 12.66 -29.41 -6.85
CA LEU A 276 13.02 -29.19 -5.43
C LEU A 276 12.89 -30.48 -4.60
N MET A 277 11.88 -31.31 -4.88
CA MET A 277 11.76 -32.64 -4.25
C MET A 277 12.84 -33.61 -4.72
N LEU A 278 13.20 -33.56 -6.00
CA LEU A 278 14.29 -34.38 -6.56
C LEU A 278 15.66 -33.93 -6.03
N GLY A 279 15.88 -32.63 -5.81
CA GLY A 279 17.07 -32.09 -5.15
C GLY A 279 17.18 -32.50 -3.68
N ALA A 280 16.07 -32.83 -3.00
CA ALA A 280 16.17 -33.43 -1.66
C ALA A 280 16.83 -34.83 -1.68
N LEU A 281 16.94 -35.47 -2.85
CA LEU A 281 17.68 -36.72 -3.04
C LEU A 281 19.16 -36.49 -3.39
N ASP A 282 19.64 -35.24 -3.46
CA ASP A 282 21.05 -34.90 -3.72
C ASP A 282 22.07 -35.70 -2.89
N PRO A 283 21.90 -35.95 -1.56
CA PRO A 283 22.87 -36.77 -0.84
C PRO A 283 22.94 -38.23 -1.34
N LEU A 284 21.83 -38.79 -1.83
CA LEU A 284 21.82 -40.11 -2.47
C LEU A 284 22.38 -40.05 -3.89
N ARG A 285 22.19 -38.92 -4.58
CA ARG A 285 22.75 -38.65 -5.90
C ARG A 285 24.28 -38.57 -5.83
N GLU A 286 24.85 -37.84 -4.88
CA GLU A 286 26.30 -37.73 -4.68
C GLU A 286 26.96 -39.11 -4.45
N LEU A 287 26.27 -40.00 -3.73
CA LEU A 287 26.72 -41.38 -3.53
C LEU A 287 26.69 -42.19 -4.84
N ALA A 288 25.68 -41.96 -5.69
CA ALA A 288 25.60 -42.57 -7.02
C ALA A 288 26.64 -41.97 -7.99
N ASP A 289 26.93 -40.67 -7.88
CA ASP A 289 27.96 -39.98 -8.65
C ASP A 289 29.38 -40.50 -8.31
N GLN A 290 29.63 -40.81 -7.04
CA GLN A 290 30.88 -41.47 -6.66
C GLN A 290 31.01 -42.88 -7.25
N GLU A 291 29.89 -43.58 -7.48
CA GLU A 291 29.89 -44.89 -8.13
C GLU A 291 30.05 -44.76 -9.67
N THR A 292 29.44 -43.75 -10.32
CA THR A 292 29.66 -43.47 -11.75
C THR A 292 31.12 -43.08 -12.02
N ASP A 293 31.70 -42.21 -11.20
CA ASP A 293 33.11 -41.78 -11.35
C ASP A 293 34.09 -42.93 -11.15
N LYS A 294 33.81 -43.84 -10.20
CA LYS A 294 34.62 -45.06 -10.01
C LYS A 294 34.53 -46.01 -11.20
N ARG A 295 33.37 -46.11 -11.85
CA ARG A 295 33.18 -46.87 -13.10
C ARG A 295 34.00 -46.24 -14.24
N LEU A 296 33.87 -44.93 -14.44
CA LEU A 296 34.53 -44.19 -15.54
C LEU A 296 36.06 -44.11 -15.38
N SER A 297 36.56 -43.99 -14.14
CA SER A 297 38.00 -43.86 -13.86
C SER A 297 38.82 -45.16 -13.96
N LYS A 298 38.19 -46.32 -14.24
CA LYS A 298 38.85 -47.63 -14.38
C LYS A 298 39.79 -48.01 -13.21
N MET A 299 39.60 -47.47 -12.00
CA MET A 299 40.37 -47.85 -10.80
C MET A 299 39.90 -49.18 -10.15
N ALA A 300 38.91 -49.86 -10.73
CA ALA A 300 38.25 -51.05 -10.20
C ALA A 300 38.97 -52.38 -10.48
N LYS A 301 40.29 -52.45 -10.22
CA LYS A 301 40.97 -53.74 -9.98
C LYS A 301 41.55 -53.71 -8.57
N GLY A 302 40.70 -53.72 -7.53
CA GLY A 302 41.26 -53.66 -6.19
C GLY A 302 40.37 -53.81 -4.97
N ASP A 303 39.04 -53.74 -5.03
CA ASP A 303 38.26 -53.88 -3.79
C ASP A 303 36.94 -54.63 -3.98
N ALA A 304 36.98 -55.93 -3.68
CA ALA A 304 35.86 -56.86 -3.76
C ALA A 304 34.85 -56.71 -2.60
N GLY A 305 35.03 -55.71 -1.72
CA GLY A 305 34.19 -55.48 -0.54
C GLY A 305 33.17 -54.35 -0.65
N TRP A 306 33.25 -53.48 -1.67
CA TRP A 306 32.27 -52.40 -1.86
C TRP A 306 31.12 -52.94 -2.72
N ALA A 307 29.90 -52.93 -2.19
CA ALA A 307 28.73 -53.42 -2.93
C ALA A 307 28.43 -52.51 -4.12
N VAL A 308 29.02 -52.85 -5.28
CA VAL A 308 28.96 -52.09 -6.52
C VAL A 308 27.50 -51.88 -6.94
N GLY A 309 27.09 -50.63 -7.11
CA GLY A 309 25.78 -50.24 -7.64
C GLY A 309 24.63 -50.24 -6.63
N GLN A 310 24.84 -50.64 -5.36
CA GLN A 310 23.76 -50.66 -4.36
C GLN A 310 23.28 -49.26 -3.95
N GLN A 311 24.16 -48.26 -3.93
CA GLN A 311 23.74 -46.89 -3.61
C GLN A 311 23.03 -46.25 -4.80
N THR A 312 23.53 -46.51 -6.02
CA THR A 312 22.84 -46.11 -7.25
C THR A 312 21.44 -46.74 -7.35
N GLU A 313 21.27 -48.00 -6.98
CA GLU A 313 19.97 -48.67 -6.94
C GLU A 313 19.00 -48.00 -5.95
N LYS A 314 19.47 -47.68 -4.73
CA LYS A 314 18.65 -47.00 -3.72
C LYS A 314 18.22 -45.61 -4.17
N TYR A 315 19.15 -44.85 -4.76
CA TYR A 315 18.85 -43.55 -5.36
C TYR A 315 17.78 -43.69 -6.44
N LEU A 316 17.97 -44.59 -7.40
CA LEU A 316 17.06 -44.74 -8.54
C LEU A 316 15.67 -45.24 -8.12
N LYS A 317 15.59 -46.16 -7.15
CA LYS A 317 14.31 -46.58 -6.55
C LYS A 317 13.57 -45.40 -5.92
N LYS A 318 14.27 -44.56 -5.16
CA LYS A 318 13.63 -43.40 -4.49
C LYS A 318 13.27 -42.31 -5.49
N TYR A 319 14.11 -42.09 -6.49
CA TYR A 319 13.86 -41.17 -7.60
C TYR A 319 12.60 -41.57 -8.37
N LEU A 320 12.49 -42.84 -8.77
CA LEU A 320 11.32 -43.37 -9.51
C LEU A 320 10.03 -43.28 -8.69
N GLU A 321 10.08 -43.53 -7.38
CA GLU A 321 8.93 -43.38 -6.49
C GLU A 321 8.42 -41.93 -6.47
N VAL A 322 9.32 -40.98 -6.17
CA VAL A 322 8.99 -39.54 -6.10
C VAL A 322 8.55 -39.02 -7.47
N PHE A 323 9.28 -39.33 -8.53
CA PHE A 323 8.97 -38.91 -9.88
C PHE A 323 7.59 -39.41 -10.33
N ARG A 324 7.29 -40.70 -10.10
CA ARG A 324 6.01 -41.29 -10.49
C ARG A 324 4.84 -40.68 -9.74
N GLU A 325 4.95 -40.54 -8.42
CA GLU A 325 3.88 -39.97 -7.60
C GLU A 325 3.58 -38.52 -8.00
N GLN A 326 4.64 -37.72 -8.16
CA GLN A 326 4.52 -36.30 -8.43
C GLN A 326 4.10 -36.01 -9.87
N SER A 327 4.67 -36.71 -10.87
CA SER A 327 4.22 -36.57 -12.28
C SER A 327 2.74 -36.91 -12.46
N PHE A 328 2.27 -37.99 -11.83
CA PHE A 328 0.86 -38.37 -11.84
C PHE A 328 -0.02 -37.32 -11.16
N ALA A 329 0.39 -36.83 -9.98
CA ALA A 329 -0.35 -35.82 -9.23
C ALA A 329 -0.46 -34.50 -10.01
N ILE A 330 0.63 -34.04 -10.66
CA ILE A 330 0.67 -32.79 -11.41
C ILE A 330 -0.31 -32.84 -12.59
N ILE A 331 -0.24 -33.86 -13.43
CA ILE A 331 -1.09 -33.97 -14.62
C ILE A 331 -2.55 -34.24 -14.22
N SER A 332 -2.80 -35.03 -13.18
CA SER A 332 -4.16 -35.26 -12.68
C SER A 332 -4.79 -33.98 -12.12
N MET A 333 -4.04 -33.21 -11.31
CA MET A 333 -4.49 -31.91 -10.81
C MET A 333 -4.75 -30.94 -11.96
N TYR A 334 -3.86 -30.92 -12.96
CA TYR A 334 -4.01 -30.07 -14.12
C TYR A 334 -5.32 -30.33 -14.88
N LYS A 335 -5.57 -31.60 -15.24
CA LYS A 335 -6.81 -31.99 -15.93
C LYS A 335 -8.06 -31.65 -15.12
N SER A 336 -7.99 -31.70 -13.80
CA SER A 336 -9.11 -31.33 -12.93
C SER A 336 -9.31 -29.81 -12.80
N ILE A 337 -8.26 -29.00 -12.87
CA ILE A 337 -8.33 -27.53 -12.75
C ILE A 337 -8.70 -26.89 -14.11
N PHE A 338 -8.25 -27.50 -15.20
CA PHE A 338 -8.43 -27.02 -16.58
C PHE A 338 -9.16 -28.07 -17.44
N PRO A 339 -10.42 -28.42 -17.15
CA PRO A 339 -11.17 -29.40 -17.94
C PRO A 339 -11.39 -28.96 -19.39
N SER A 340 -11.40 -27.64 -19.65
CA SER A 340 -11.53 -27.05 -20.99
C SER A 340 -10.27 -27.15 -21.86
N ALA A 341 -9.14 -27.57 -21.30
CA ALA A 341 -7.90 -27.84 -22.03
C ALA A 341 -7.87 -29.27 -22.63
N LEU A 342 -8.89 -30.09 -22.34
CA LEU A 342 -9.07 -31.39 -22.97
C LEU A 342 -10.05 -31.28 -24.14
N PRO A 343 -9.81 -31.96 -25.27
CA PRO A 343 -10.86 -32.19 -26.26
C PRO A 343 -12.07 -32.82 -25.55
N ALA A 344 -13.25 -32.23 -25.70
CA ALA A 344 -14.44 -32.65 -24.96
C ALA A 344 -14.72 -34.16 -25.16
N PRO A 345 -14.91 -34.94 -24.08
CA PRO A 345 -15.28 -36.35 -24.20
C PRO A 345 -16.78 -36.42 -24.52
N GLY A 346 -17.11 -36.69 -25.79
CA GLY A 346 -18.49 -36.80 -26.25
C GLY A 346 -18.72 -36.55 -27.75
N SER A 347 -17.73 -36.12 -28.53
CA SER A 347 -17.81 -36.16 -29.99
C SER A 347 -17.37 -37.52 -30.52
N GLU A 348 -18.14 -38.56 -30.23
CA GLU A 348 -18.19 -39.73 -31.11
C GLU A 348 -18.94 -39.30 -32.37
N GLU A 349 -18.25 -38.68 -33.33
CA GLU A 349 -18.45 -38.83 -34.78
C GLU A 349 -17.51 -37.87 -35.52
N SER A 350 -16.71 -38.47 -36.42
CA SER A 350 -15.68 -37.85 -37.26
C SER A 350 -14.47 -37.26 -36.54
N ALA A 351 -13.32 -37.89 -36.78
CA ALA A 351 -12.05 -37.18 -36.93
C ALA A 351 -12.33 -35.84 -37.65
N PRO A 352 -11.76 -34.70 -37.22
CA PRO A 352 -12.00 -33.47 -37.92
C PRO A 352 -11.60 -33.72 -39.37
N ALA A 353 -12.59 -33.68 -40.27
CA ALA A 353 -12.34 -33.67 -41.69
C ALA A 353 -11.27 -32.59 -41.88
N VAL A 354 -10.13 -32.99 -42.47
CA VAL A 354 -9.07 -32.09 -42.88
C VAL A 354 -9.70 -31.09 -43.84
N LYS A 355 -10.28 -30.01 -43.30
CA LYS A 355 -10.66 -28.85 -44.08
C LYS A 355 -9.35 -28.25 -44.56
N PRO A 356 -9.24 -27.94 -45.86
CA PRO A 356 -7.99 -27.49 -46.43
C PRO A 356 -7.53 -26.25 -45.68
N VAL A 357 -6.27 -26.31 -45.25
CA VAL A 357 -5.52 -25.26 -44.58
C VAL A 357 -5.73 -23.95 -45.34
N THR A 358 -6.50 -23.03 -44.77
CA THR A 358 -6.44 -21.63 -45.20
C THR A 358 -5.08 -21.11 -44.80
N ALA A 359 -4.32 -20.71 -45.83
CA ALA A 359 -2.93 -20.26 -45.77
C ALA A 359 -2.75 -18.97 -44.95
N SER A 360 -2.72 -19.07 -43.62
CA SER A 360 -2.33 -17.95 -42.76
C SER A 360 -1.69 -18.41 -41.44
N ASN A 361 -0.54 -19.09 -41.55
CA ASN A 361 0.66 -18.92 -40.70
C ASN A 361 1.69 -20.03 -41.02
N PRO A 362 2.93 -19.71 -41.43
CA PRO A 362 3.99 -20.70 -41.70
C PRO A 362 4.62 -21.31 -40.43
N LEU A 363 4.21 -20.86 -39.25
CA LEU A 363 4.52 -21.46 -37.96
C LEU A 363 3.23 -22.06 -37.43
N GLN A 364 3.18 -23.39 -37.32
CA GLN A 364 2.08 -24.08 -36.66
C GLN A 364 1.84 -23.48 -35.25
N PRO A 365 0.60 -23.44 -34.76
CA PRO A 365 0.35 -22.99 -33.39
C PRO A 365 1.22 -23.81 -32.42
N ILE A 366 1.85 -23.12 -31.46
CA ILE A 366 2.70 -23.77 -30.45
C ILE A 366 1.89 -24.90 -29.80
N PRO A 367 2.46 -26.12 -29.67
CA PRO A 367 1.78 -27.23 -29.01
C PRO A 367 1.26 -26.83 -27.62
N SER A 368 0.14 -27.40 -27.23
CA SER A 368 -0.43 -27.26 -25.88
C SER A 368 0.65 -27.53 -24.82
N ALA A 369 0.69 -26.73 -23.75
CA ALA A 369 1.65 -26.90 -22.66
C ALA A 369 1.51 -28.30 -22.01
N LEU A 370 0.28 -28.82 -21.92
CA LEU A 370 0.04 -30.19 -21.49
C LEU A 370 0.53 -31.24 -22.49
N SER A 371 0.60 -30.97 -23.79
CA SER A 371 1.12 -31.95 -24.75
C SER A 371 2.64 -32.09 -24.70
N THR A 372 3.37 -31.01 -24.38
CA THR A 372 4.83 -31.00 -24.26
C THR A 372 5.32 -31.41 -22.87
N PHE A 373 4.53 -31.16 -21.83
CA PHE A 373 4.95 -31.41 -20.44
C PHE A 373 5.27 -32.90 -20.14
N PRO A 374 4.44 -33.90 -20.50
CA PRO A 374 4.79 -35.30 -20.34
C PRO A 374 6.04 -35.71 -21.11
N LEU A 375 6.27 -35.15 -22.31
CA LEU A 375 7.47 -35.42 -23.11
C LEU A 375 8.73 -34.94 -22.38
N HIS A 376 8.68 -33.73 -21.82
CA HIS A 376 9.79 -33.19 -21.03
C HIS A 376 10.04 -34.00 -19.74
N LEU A 377 8.99 -34.45 -19.05
CA LEU A 377 9.13 -35.33 -17.90
C LEU A 377 9.79 -36.66 -18.25
N VAL A 378 9.41 -37.25 -19.39
CA VAL A 378 10.04 -38.46 -19.91
C VAL A 378 11.51 -38.20 -20.21
N GLU A 379 11.85 -37.14 -20.93
CA GLU A 379 13.24 -36.79 -21.24
C GLU A 379 14.10 -36.70 -19.97
N LEU A 380 13.62 -35.98 -18.93
CA LEU A 380 14.26 -35.89 -17.63
C LEU A 380 14.48 -37.27 -16.98
N LEU A 381 13.47 -38.16 -17.04
CA LEU A 381 13.59 -39.51 -16.52
C LEU A 381 14.63 -40.33 -17.31
N PHE A 382 14.60 -40.28 -18.63
CA PHE A 382 15.52 -41.04 -19.47
C PHE A 382 16.96 -40.58 -19.34
N ASP A 383 17.21 -39.27 -19.21
CA ASP A 383 18.55 -38.75 -18.96
C ASP A 383 19.12 -39.24 -17.62
N THR A 384 18.29 -39.28 -16.57
CA THR A 384 18.71 -39.87 -15.29
C THR A 384 18.94 -41.38 -15.40
N LEU A 385 18.12 -42.12 -16.15
CA LEU A 385 18.32 -43.56 -16.36
C LEU A 385 19.61 -43.83 -17.16
N ARG A 386 19.88 -43.09 -18.23
CA ARG A 386 21.13 -43.20 -19.01
C ARG A 386 22.37 -43.00 -18.15
N ALA A 387 22.35 -41.99 -17.27
CA ALA A 387 23.49 -41.68 -16.41
C ALA A 387 23.78 -42.77 -15.36
N TYR A 388 22.75 -43.30 -14.71
CA TYR A 388 22.92 -44.13 -13.51
C TYR A 388 22.64 -45.62 -13.69
N LEU A 389 21.81 -46.03 -14.66
CA LEU A 389 21.47 -47.44 -14.89
C LEU A 389 22.70 -48.33 -15.21
N PRO A 390 23.74 -47.85 -15.94
CA PRO A 390 24.96 -48.64 -16.19
C PRO A 390 25.74 -49.06 -14.93
N ASN A 391 25.55 -48.36 -13.80
CA ASN A 391 26.26 -48.68 -12.56
C ASN A 391 25.70 -49.93 -11.86
N VAL A 392 24.44 -50.29 -12.13
CA VAL A 392 23.76 -51.40 -11.48
C VAL A 392 24.06 -52.68 -12.27
N GLN A 393 24.97 -53.52 -11.76
CA GLN A 393 25.37 -54.77 -12.45
C GLN A 393 24.51 -55.98 -12.07
N ASP A 394 23.78 -55.92 -10.95
CA ASP A 394 22.92 -57.02 -10.51
C ASP A 394 21.65 -57.10 -11.38
N ARG A 395 21.49 -58.23 -12.09
CA ARG A 395 20.33 -58.55 -12.93
C ARG A 395 19.01 -58.45 -12.15
N SER A 396 19.00 -58.88 -10.89
CA SER A 396 17.76 -58.85 -10.09
C SER A 396 17.32 -57.42 -9.74
N ALA A 397 18.29 -56.54 -9.47
CA ALA A 397 18.06 -55.13 -9.20
C ALA A 397 17.64 -54.38 -10.48
N ARG A 398 18.26 -54.67 -11.63
CA ARG A 398 17.89 -54.11 -12.94
C ARG A 398 16.47 -54.49 -13.34
N ASP A 399 16.11 -55.78 -13.26
CA ASP A 399 14.74 -56.28 -13.49
C ASP A 399 13.72 -55.53 -12.61
N SER A 400 14.07 -55.30 -11.33
CA SER A 400 13.21 -54.57 -10.39
C SER A 400 13.03 -53.10 -10.78
N LEU A 401 14.11 -52.41 -11.17
CA LEU A 401 14.08 -51.01 -11.60
C LEU A 401 13.31 -50.84 -12.91
N LEU A 402 13.56 -51.68 -13.92
CA LEU A 402 12.83 -51.66 -15.19
C LEU A 402 11.34 -51.90 -14.97
N THR A 403 10.98 -52.84 -14.09
CA THR A 403 9.58 -53.07 -13.70
C THR A 403 8.96 -51.81 -13.07
N GLN A 404 9.70 -51.07 -12.23
CA GLN A 404 9.23 -49.79 -11.66
C GLN A 404 9.05 -48.69 -12.72
N VAL A 405 9.95 -48.61 -13.71
CA VAL A 405 9.82 -47.70 -14.86
C VAL A 405 8.59 -48.05 -15.70
N LEU A 406 8.32 -49.33 -15.95
CA LEU A 406 7.10 -49.81 -16.62
C LEU A 406 5.83 -49.46 -15.82
N TYR A 407 5.85 -49.57 -14.49
CA TYR A 407 4.75 -49.08 -13.65
C TYR A 407 4.57 -47.56 -13.72
N CYS A 408 5.66 -46.80 -13.85
CA CYS A 408 5.64 -45.36 -14.07
C CYS A 408 5.02 -45.01 -15.43
N ALA A 409 5.49 -45.68 -16.50
CA ALA A 409 4.97 -45.55 -17.86
C ALA A 409 3.47 -45.88 -17.92
N GLY A 410 3.04 -46.96 -17.25
CA GLY A 410 1.62 -47.30 -17.15
C GLY A 410 0.79 -46.25 -16.40
N SER A 411 1.30 -45.67 -15.30
CA SER A 411 0.58 -44.60 -14.59
C SER A 411 0.48 -43.30 -15.40
N LEU A 412 1.52 -42.94 -16.15
CA LEU A 412 1.53 -41.74 -17.00
C LEU A 412 0.75 -41.96 -18.31
N GLY A 413 0.75 -43.19 -18.83
CA GLY A 413 -0.01 -43.61 -20.00
C GLY A 413 -1.52 -43.45 -19.83
N ARG A 414 -2.06 -43.72 -18.63
CA ARG A 414 -3.45 -43.40 -18.28
C ARG A 414 -3.79 -41.91 -18.43
N LEU A 415 -2.79 -41.06 -18.39
CA LEU A 415 -2.91 -39.60 -18.52
C LEU A 415 -2.51 -39.11 -19.91
N GLY A 416 -2.17 -39.99 -20.85
CA GLY A 416 -1.87 -39.65 -22.24
C GLY A 416 -0.38 -39.49 -22.57
N GLY A 417 0.53 -39.88 -21.65
CA GLY A 417 1.98 -39.86 -21.87
C GLY A 417 2.61 -41.24 -21.71
N ASP A 418 2.22 -42.19 -22.55
CA ASP A 418 2.82 -43.53 -22.54
C ASP A 418 4.20 -43.51 -23.21
N PHE A 419 5.23 -43.92 -22.46
CA PHE A 419 6.61 -44.01 -22.92
C PHE A 419 7.17 -45.42 -22.87
N SER A 420 6.32 -46.44 -22.71
CA SER A 420 6.74 -47.84 -22.58
C SER A 420 7.60 -48.31 -23.76
N MET A 421 7.36 -47.77 -24.97
CA MET A 421 8.15 -48.07 -26.17
C MET A 421 9.52 -47.39 -26.17
N MET A 422 9.66 -46.20 -25.58
CA MET A 422 10.95 -45.50 -25.52
C MET A 422 11.96 -46.22 -24.63
N ILE A 423 11.49 -47.05 -23.69
CA ILE A 423 12.35 -47.91 -22.85
C ILE A 423 13.13 -48.91 -23.73
N ALA A 424 12.55 -49.40 -24.83
CA ALA A 424 13.24 -50.29 -25.77
C ALA A 424 14.45 -49.59 -26.41
N LEU A 425 14.26 -48.34 -26.83
CA LEU A 425 15.32 -47.52 -27.42
C LEU A 425 16.44 -47.21 -26.42
N LEU A 426 16.08 -46.98 -25.15
CA LEU A 426 17.07 -46.77 -24.09
C LEU A 426 17.97 -47.99 -23.87
N GLU A 427 17.43 -49.20 -23.97
CA GLU A 427 18.24 -50.42 -23.83
C GLU A 427 19.14 -50.64 -25.06
N GLU A 428 18.65 -50.35 -26.26
CA GLU A 428 19.47 -50.34 -27.48
C GLU A 428 20.62 -49.33 -27.39
N ASP A 429 20.35 -48.11 -26.91
CA ASP A 429 21.37 -47.07 -26.67
C ASP A 429 22.42 -47.53 -25.64
N LEU A 430 21.98 -48.04 -24.49
CA LEU A 430 22.86 -48.54 -23.43
C LEU A 430 23.71 -49.72 -23.89
N ARG A 431 23.16 -50.56 -24.77
CA ARG A 431 23.87 -51.69 -25.35
C ARG A 431 24.96 -51.21 -26.30
N ALA A 432 24.69 -50.22 -27.15
CA ALA A 432 25.68 -49.65 -28.05
C ALA A 432 26.87 -49.03 -27.29
N GLU A 433 26.63 -48.38 -26.15
CA GLU A 433 27.68 -47.83 -25.29
C GLU A 433 28.54 -48.91 -24.59
N LEU A 434 27.95 -50.08 -24.29
CA LEU A 434 28.65 -51.21 -23.65
C LEU A 434 29.35 -52.13 -24.66
N GLU A 435 28.87 -52.21 -25.91
CA GLU A 435 29.46 -53.01 -26.99
C GLU A 435 30.82 -52.48 -27.46
N GLU A 436 31.21 -51.23 -27.13
CA GLU A 436 32.58 -50.75 -27.33
C GLU A 436 33.59 -51.31 -26.29
N GLU A 437 33.16 -51.95 -25.19
CA GLU A 437 34.05 -52.35 -24.09
C GLU A 437 34.21 -53.86 -23.80
N SER A 438 33.42 -54.81 -24.35
CA SER A 438 33.74 -56.25 -24.24
C SER A 438 32.99 -57.18 -25.22
N GLU A 439 33.68 -58.25 -25.62
CA GLU A 439 33.18 -59.30 -26.52
C GLU A 439 31.99 -60.08 -25.94
N LYS A 440 30.92 -60.14 -26.73
CA LYS A 440 29.89 -61.19 -26.82
C LYS A 440 29.60 -61.97 -25.52
N GLN A 441 28.67 -61.45 -24.72
CA GLN A 441 27.75 -62.29 -23.96
C GLN A 441 26.35 -62.16 -24.57
N GLU A 442 25.72 -63.29 -24.86
CA GLU A 442 24.31 -63.40 -25.26
C GLU A 442 23.43 -62.87 -24.11
N VAL A 443 23.25 -61.56 -24.04
CA VAL A 443 22.17 -60.93 -23.29
C VAL A 443 20.93 -61.07 -24.16
N GLU A 444 20.33 -62.26 -24.15
CA GLU A 444 18.95 -62.44 -24.64
C GLU A 444 18.06 -61.45 -23.88
N GLU A 445 17.62 -60.42 -24.62
CA GLU A 445 16.56 -59.45 -24.36
C GLU A 445 15.98 -59.44 -22.92
N GLU A 446 16.79 -59.02 -21.94
CA GLU A 446 16.38 -58.90 -20.53
C GLU A 446 15.10 -58.05 -20.41
N TRP A 447 14.99 -56.99 -21.20
CA TRP A 447 13.77 -56.19 -21.36
C TRP A 447 12.58 -56.93 -21.95
N VAL A 448 12.75 -57.78 -22.98
CA VAL A 448 11.60 -58.50 -23.56
C VAL A 448 11.01 -59.46 -22.53
N ASP A 449 11.84 -60.06 -21.68
CA ASP A 449 11.38 -60.89 -20.56
C ASP A 449 10.67 -60.07 -19.47
N VAL A 450 11.22 -58.91 -19.09
CA VAL A 450 10.59 -58.00 -18.12
C VAL A 450 9.27 -57.43 -18.68
N MET A 451 9.23 -57.06 -19.96
CA MET A 451 8.03 -56.54 -20.62
C MET A 451 6.96 -57.62 -20.78
N LYS A 452 7.34 -58.87 -21.11
CA LYS A 452 6.43 -60.03 -21.09
C LYS A 452 5.88 -60.27 -19.68
N LYS A 453 6.74 -60.30 -18.65
CA LYS A 453 6.33 -60.44 -17.24
C LYS A 453 5.37 -59.32 -16.82
N HIS A 454 5.70 -58.06 -17.12
CA HIS A 454 4.85 -56.90 -16.81
C HIS A 454 3.53 -56.95 -17.56
N ARG A 455 3.51 -57.32 -18.85
CA ARG A 455 2.27 -57.45 -19.64
C ARG A 455 1.33 -58.51 -19.06
N VAL A 456 1.85 -59.65 -18.61
CA VAL A 456 1.06 -60.70 -17.95
C VAL A 456 0.55 -60.23 -16.58
N GLN A 457 1.38 -59.53 -15.80
CA GLN A 457 0.98 -59.00 -14.49
C GLN A 457 -0.07 -57.89 -14.60
N ALA A 458 0.09 -56.96 -15.54
CA ALA A 458 -0.86 -55.89 -15.82
C ALA A 458 -2.20 -56.47 -16.31
N SER A 459 -2.18 -57.44 -17.24
CA SER A 459 -3.38 -58.13 -17.71
C SER A 459 -4.11 -58.86 -16.57
N ARG A 460 -3.36 -59.50 -15.65
CA ARG A 460 -3.94 -60.15 -14.47
C ARG A 460 -4.55 -59.15 -13.47
N LEU A 461 -3.91 -58.00 -13.26
CA LEU A 461 -4.42 -56.93 -12.41
C LEU A 461 -5.67 -56.26 -12.99
N GLU A 462 -5.72 -56.09 -14.31
CA GLU A 462 -6.91 -55.58 -15.02
C GLU A 462 -8.08 -56.56 -14.96
N LEU A 463 -7.82 -57.86 -15.07
CA LEU A 463 -8.82 -58.93 -14.87
C LEU A 463 -9.37 -58.97 -13.43
N LEU A 464 -8.52 -58.66 -12.44
CA LEU A 464 -8.93 -58.57 -11.04
C LEU A 464 -9.69 -57.26 -10.75
N ALA A 465 -9.29 -56.14 -11.37
CA ALA A 465 -9.93 -54.84 -11.21
C ALA A 465 -11.27 -54.73 -11.95
N SER A 466 -11.44 -55.43 -13.08
CA SER A 466 -12.68 -55.47 -13.86
C SER A 466 -13.78 -56.35 -13.24
N GLY A 467 -13.49 -57.07 -12.15
CA GLY A 467 -14.48 -57.87 -11.42
C GLY A 467 -15.01 -59.11 -12.15
N VAL A 468 -14.49 -59.42 -13.35
CA VAL A 468 -15.01 -60.49 -14.22
C VAL A 468 -14.67 -61.91 -13.70
N GLY A 469 -13.86 -62.04 -12.64
CA GLY A 469 -13.47 -63.34 -12.06
C GLY A 469 -14.23 -63.81 -10.82
N ALA A 470 -15.08 -62.98 -10.19
CA ALA A 470 -15.73 -63.29 -8.92
C ALA A 470 -17.22 -63.58 -9.11
N GLY A 471 -17.55 -64.63 -9.86
CA GLY A 471 -18.95 -65.01 -10.08
C GLY A 471 -19.10 -66.48 -10.42
N ARG A 472 -19.14 -67.34 -9.38
CA ARG A 472 -19.97 -68.57 -9.31
C ARG A 472 -19.72 -69.35 -8.01
N THR A 473 -20.29 -68.87 -6.91
CA THR A 473 -20.78 -69.74 -5.82
C THR A 473 -22.02 -69.07 -5.20
N SER A 474 -23.16 -69.10 -5.89
CA SER A 474 -24.45 -68.80 -5.26
C SER A 474 -25.03 -70.09 -4.67
N SER A 475 -25.02 -70.22 -3.35
CA SER A 475 -25.87 -71.17 -2.61
C SER A 475 -27.32 -70.69 -2.65
N PRO A 476 -28.32 -71.59 -2.67
CA PRO A 476 -29.73 -71.21 -2.80
C PRO A 476 -30.27 -70.67 -1.46
N VAL A 477 -30.94 -69.53 -1.51
CA VAL A 477 -31.68 -68.94 -0.38
C VAL A 477 -33.08 -69.54 -0.34
N GLU A 478 -33.41 -70.23 0.75
CA GLU A 478 -34.75 -70.69 1.08
C GLU A 478 -35.70 -69.50 1.29
N ARG A 479 -36.88 -69.58 0.65
CA ARG A 479 -38.00 -68.67 0.85
C ARG A 479 -38.64 -68.93 2.21
N ALA A 480 -38.51 -67.99 3.16
CA ALA A 480 -39.39 -67.91 4.30
C ALA A 480 -40.55 -66.93 3.98
N ALA A 481 -41.77 -67.47 3.92
CA ALA A 481 -43.00 -66.72 3.81
C ALA A 481 -43.40 -66.17 5.19
N SER A 482 -43.76 -64.88 5.25
CA SER A 482 -44.44 -64.26 6.39
C SER A 482 -45.96 -64.22 6.15
N PRO A 483 -46.81 -64.65 7.10
CA PRO A 483 -48.26 -64.53 6.96
C PRO A 483 -48.77 -63.18 7.48
N LEU A 484 -49.90 -62.79 6.90
CA LEU A 484 -50.71 -61.61 7.25
C LEU A 484 -51.20 -61.62 8.71
N ARG A 485 -51.09 -60.47 9.39
CA ARG A 485 -52.25 -59.72 9.90
C ARG A 485 -51.88 -58.29 10.28
#